data_AF-A0A1V5HKR2-F1
#
_entry.id   AF-A0A1V5HKR2-F1
#
_cell.length_a   1.000
_cell.length_b   1.000
_cell.length_c   1.000
_cell.angle_alpha   90.00
_cell.angle_beta   90.00
_cell.angle_gamma   90.00
#
_symmetry.space_group_name_H-M   'P 1'
#
loop_
_entity.id
_entity.type
_entity.pdbx_description
1 polymer ?
#
loop_
_entity_poly.entity_id
_entity_poly.type
_entity_poly.pdbx_seq_one_letter_code
_entity_poly.pdbx_strand_id
1 'polypeptide(L)'
;MTIEVFFERTYNSGMQKNKTNSAARGPEILRFLVIGVVATIFDFLTKLGVSSLMKGQNDWLILGISTLAGFVIGVIVNYIFSILWVFQNVADKQAAKTQSKFWLFVLLGFIGLLISEGIFYGSHYLLLLGGINIVDGSNAPKGIFHGDWSFLSSLNFWIYFVIFCLSTLIVLVWNYLSRKKWIFIAPKAEESSNKEIKDNINK
;
A
#
# COMPACT_ATOMS: atom_id res chain seq x y z
N MET A 1 -27.76 38.76 19.03
CA MET A 1 -26.97 37.52 19.09
C MET A 1 -26.01 37.66 20.26
N THR A 2 -26.23 36.92 21.35
CA THR A 2 -25.42 37.02 22.59
C THR A 2 -24.07 36.35 22.40
N ILE A 3 -23.03 36.90 23.03
CA ILE A 3 -21.64 36.43 22.94
C ILE A 3 -21.52 34.94 23.30
N GLU A 4 -22.33 34.45 24.24
CA GLU A 4 -22.40 33.04 24.62
C GLU A 4 -22.86 32.14 23.46
N VAL A 5 -23.88 32.54 22.70
CA VAL A 5 -24.37 31.78 21.55
C VAL A 5 -23.32 31.71 20.44
N PHE A 6 -22.51 32.76 20.27
CA PHE A 6 -21.40 32.76 19.32
C PHE A 6 -20.24 31.86 19.77
N PHE A 7 -19.90 31.91 21.07
CA PHE A 7 -18.83 31.11 21.65
C PHE A 7 -19.16 29.62 21.70
N GLU A 8 -20.40 29.27 22.07
CA GLU A 8 -20.87 27.89 22.11
C GLU A 8 -20.93 27.28 20.71
N ARG A 9 -21.33 28.07 19.71
CA ARG A 9 -21.34 27.65 18.30
C ARG A 9 -19.93 27.43 17.77
N THR A 10 -18.98 28.32 18.05
CA THR A 10 -17.57 28.16 17.63
C THR A 10 -16.87 27.01 18.36
N TYR A 11 -17.12 26.85 19.66
CA TYR A 11 -16.60 25.74 20.46
C TYR A 11 -17.13 24.38 19.99
N ASN A 12 -18.46 24.24 19.81
CA ASN A 12 -19.05 22.99 19.29
C ASN A 12 -18.61 22.70 17.84
N SER A 13 -18.42 23.72 17.01
CA SER A 13 -17.89 23.56 15.65
C SER A 13 -16.46 23.00 15.67
N GLY A 14 -15.59 23.51 16.56
CA GLY A 14 -14.22 23.01 16.74
C GLY A 14 -14.17 21.58 17.27
N MET A 15 -15.02 21.24 18.25
CA MET A 15 -15.10 19.90 18.84
C MET A 15 -15.67 18.86 17.87
N GLN A 16 -16.72 19.19 17.12
CA GLN A 16 -17.26 18.28 16.10
C GLN A 16 -16.27 18.06 14.95
N LYS A 17 -15.52 19.09 14.54
CA LYS A 17 -14.48 18.98 13.50
C LYS A 17 -13.32 18.06 13.88
N ASN A 18 -12.97 17.97 15.17
CA ASN A 18 -11.95 17.03 15.65
C ASN A 18 -12.45 15.58 15.76
N LYS A 19 -13.71 15.37 16.16
CA LYS A 19 -14.32 14.04 16.26
C LYS A 19 -14.54 13.38 14.89
N THR A 20 -14.97 14.14 13.88
CA THR A 20 -15.21 13.63 12.52
C THR A 20 -13.92 13.28 11.78
N ASN A 21 -12.84 14.02 12.01
CA ASN A 21 -11.54 13.76 11.36
C ASN A 21 -10.78 12.56 11.93
N SER A 22 -10.98 12.22 13.20
CA SER A 22 -10.35 11.05 13.84
C SER A 22 -11.06 9.75 13.47
N ALA A 23 -12.41 9.72 13.55
CA ALA A 23 -13.21 8.52 13.29
C ALA A 23 -13.21 8.10 11.80
N ALA A 24 -13.05 9.05 10.86
CA ALA A 24 -13.00 8.75 9.43
C ALA A 24 -11.68 8.10 8.96
N ARG A 25 -10.60 8.17 9.76
CA ARG A 25 -9.26 7.66 9.39
C ARG A 25 -9.10 6.16 9.55
N GLY A 26 -9.73 5.57 10.57
CA GLY A 26 -9.63 4.13 10.85
C GLY A 26 -10.14 3.26 9.68
N PRO A 27 -11.35 3.51 9.15
CA PRO A 27 -11.88 2.77 8.00
C PRO A 27 -11.01 2.93 6.75
N GLU A 28 -10.43 4.11 6.50
CA GLU A 28 -9.54 4.35 5.36
C GLU A 28 -8.27 3.51 5.45
N ILE A 29 -7.62 3.47 6.63
CA ILE A 29 -6.42 2.65 6.87
C ILE A 29 -6.74 1.16 6.69
N LEU A 30 -7.86 0.69 7.22
CA LEU A 30 -8.26 -0.71 7.09
C LEU A 30 -8.50 -1.07 5.62
N ARG A 31 -9.25 -0.25 4.87
CA ARG A 31 -9.46 -0.43 3.42
C ARG A 31 -8.13 -0.43 2.67
N PHE A 32 -7.24 0.50 3.00
CA PHE A 32 -5.92 0.58 2.39
C PHE A 32 -5.11 -0.70 2.64
N LEU A 33 -5.12 -1.22 3.87
CA LEU A 33 -4.42 -2.45 4.24
C LEU A 33 -4.97 -3.64 3.47
N VAL A 34 -6.31 -3.78 3.40
CA VAL A 34 -6.98 -4.83 2.63
C VAL A 34 -6.58 -4.79 1.16
N ILE A 35 -6.62 -3.61 0.52
CA ILE A 35 -6.19 -3.46 -0.88
C ILE A 35 -4.71 -3.73 -1.06
N GLY A 36 -3.90 -3.35 -0.08
CA GLY A 36 -2.48 -3.66 -0.03
C GLY A 36 -2.22 -5.17 -0.09
N VAL A 37 -2.89 -5.93 0.77
CA VAL A 37 -2.80 -7.40 0.79
C VAL A 37 -3.28 -8.00 -0.53
N VAL A 38 -4.41 -7.53 -1.07
CA VAL A 38 -4.93 -7.98 -2.37
C VAL A 38 -3.89 -7.73 -3.48
N ALA A 39 -3.28 -6.54 -3.52
CA ALA A 39 -2.25 -6.22 -4.49
C ALA A 39 -1.02 -7.13 -4.37
N THR A 40 -0.60 -7.46 -3.14
CA THR A 40 0.50 -8.42 -2.89
C THR A 40 0.15 -9.82 -3.36
N ILE A 41 -1.11 -10.26 -3.21
CA ILE A 41 -1.56 -11.56 -3.75
C ILE A 41 -1.45 -11.55 -5.28
N PHE A 42 -1.92 -10.50 -5.95
CA PHE A 42 -1.80 -10.39 -7.41
C PHE A 42 -0.34 -10.35 -7.87
N ASP A 43 0.52 -9.59 -7.20
CA ASP A 43 1.97 -9.56 -7.45
C ASP A 43 2.59 -10.96 -7.33
N PHE A 44 2.30 -11.68 -6.24
CA PHE A 44 2.80 -13.03 -6.00
C PHE A 44 2.31 -14.04 -7.04
N LEU A 45 1.02 -14.01 -7.39
CA LEU A 45 0.45 -14.90 -8.40
C LEU A 45 1.04 -14.64 -9.79
N THR A 46 1.25 -13.37 -10.16
CA THR A 46 1.93 -13.02 -11.41
C THR A 46 3.37 -13.50 -11.40
N LYS A 47 4.12 -13.31 -10.29
CA LYS A 47 5.48 -13.85 -10.13
C LYS A 47 5.51 -15.36 -10.34
N LEU A 48 4.61 -16.10 -9.69
CA LEU A 48 4.52 -17.56 -9.86
C LEU A 48 4.20 -17.98 -11.29
N GLY A 49 3.26 -17.30 -11.95
CA GLY A 49 2.87 -17.57 -13.33
C GLY A 49 4.02 -17.33 -14.31
N VAL A 50 4.65 -16.15 -14.23
CA VAL A 50 5.77 -15.77 -15.11
C VAL A 50 6.96 -16.70 -14.89
N SER A 51 7.33 -17.00 -13.64
CA SER A 51 8.41 -17.95 -13.34
C SER A 51 8.13 -19.35 -13.86
N SER A 52 6.86 -19.77 -13.90
CA SER A 52 6.47 -21.07 -14.45
C SER A 52 6.54 -21.13 -15.98
N LEU A 53 6.29 -20.01 -16.67
CA LEU A 53 6.38 -19.90 -18.13
C LEU A 53 7.83 -19.81 -18.61
N MET A 54 8.73 -19.30 -17.78
CA MET A 54 10.15 -19.10 -18.11
C MET A 54 11.05 -20.24 -17.63
N LYS A 55 10.50 -21.43 -17.33
CA LYS A 55 11.29 -22.59 -16.90
C LYS A 55 12.40 -22.92 -17.91
N GLY A 56 13.60 -23.19 -17.41
CA GLY A 56 14.78 -23.49 -18.23
C GLY A 56 15.59 -22.27 -18.68
N GLN A 57 15.16 -21.06 -18.33
CA GLN A 57 15.95 -19.84 -18.49
C GLN A 57 16.88 -19.62 -17.28
N ASN A 58 17.77 -18.63 -17.39
CA ASN A 58 18.66 -18.22 -16.31
C ASN A 58 17.86 -17.73 -15.09
N ASP A 59 18.21 -18.22 -13.89
CA ASP A 59 17.51 -17.90 -12.64
C ASP A 59 17.43 -16.39 -12.35
N TRP A 60 18.47 -15.63 -12.68
CA TRP A 60 18.53 -14.18 -12.49
C TRP A 60 17.59 -13.44 -13.45
N LEU A 61 17.45 -13.94 -14.68
CA LEU A 61 16.46 -13.42 -15.65
C LEU A 61 15.04 -13.74 -15.21
N ILE A 62 14.79 -14.97 -14.74
CA ILE A 62 13.48 -15.38 -14.22
C ILE A 62 13.10 -14.50 -13.03
N LEU A 63 14.00 -14.32 -12.06
CA LEU A 63 13.77 -13.49 -10.88
C LEU A 63 13.48 -12.04 -11.27
N GLY A 64 14.29 -11.45 -12.15
CA GLY A 64 14.13 -10.06 -12.57
C GLY A 64 12.80 -9.81 -13.30
N ILE A 65 12.48 -10.63 -14.30
CA ILE A 65 11.27 -10.45 -15.13
C ILE A 65 10.01 -10.77 -14.33
N SER A 66 10.00 -11.86 -13.56
CA SER A 66 8.83 -12.21 -12.73
C SER A 66 8.58 -11.15 -11.66
N THR A 67 9.64 -10.62 -11.02
CA THR A 67 9.50 -9.58 -9.99
C THR A 67 8.96 -8.28 -10.56
N LEU A 68 9.49 -7.85 -11.71
CA LEU A 68 9.01 -6.65 -12.38
C LEU A 68 7.54 -6.80 -12.85
N ALA A 69 7.19 -7.95 -13.42
CA ALA A 69 5.83 -8.22 -13.87
C ALA A 69 4.83 -8.22 -12.71
N GLY A 70 5.17 -8.90 -11.60
CA GLY A 70 4.37 -8.88 -10.38
C GLY A 70 4.19 -7.47 -9.85
N PHE A 71 5.28 -6.69 -9.77
CA PHE A 71 5.24 -5.33 -9.27
C PHE A 71 4.30 -4.45 -10.11
N VAL A 72 4.41 -4.53 -11.45
CA VAL A 72 3.55 -3.76 -12.35
C VAL A 72 2.07 -4.09 -12.14
N ILE A 73 1.71 -5.38 -12.13
CA ILE A 73 0.32 -5.81 -11.92
C ILE A 73 -0.17 -5.40 -10.53
N GLY A 74 0.63 -5.62 -9.49
CA GLY A 74 0.31 -5.24 -8.12
C GLY A 74 0.08 -3.73 -7.98
N VAL A 75 0.94 -2.90 -8.58
CA VAL A 75 0.79 -1.43 -8.57
C VAL A 75 -0.49 -0.99 -9.29
N ILE A 76 -0.81 -1.58 -10.44
CA ILE A 76 -2.03 -1.25 -11.20
C ILE A 76 -3.27 -1.58 -10.37
N VAL A 77 -3.35 -2.80 -9.82
CA VAL A 77 -4.46 -3.23 -8.96
C VAL A 77 -4.59 -2.30 -7.76
N ASN A 78 -3.48 -2.03 -7.08
CA ASN A 78 -3.45 -1.16 -5.90
C ASN A 78 -3.94 0.26 -6.23
N TYR A 79 -3.54 0.81 -7.38
CA TYR A 79 -3.96 2.15 -7.83
C TYR A 79 -5.46 2.22 -8.11
N ILE A 80 -5.99 1.26 -8.87
CA ILE A 80 -7.42 1.20 -9.24
C ILE A 80 -8.27 1.15 -7.97
N PHE A 81 -7.98 0.23 -7.05
CA PHE A 81 -8.75 0.10 -5.82
C PHE A 81 -8.53 1.27 -4.85
N SER A 82 -7.33 1.86 -4.81
CA SER A 82 -7.06 3.06 -3.99
C SER A 82 -7.99 4.21 -4.39
N ILE A 83 -8.18 4.43 -5.69
CA ILE A 83 -9.07 5.49 -6.21
C ILE A 83 -10.55 5.14 -6.01
N LEU A 84 -10.94 3.89 -6.31
CA LEU A 84 -12.35 3.52 -6.33
C LEU A 84 -12.93 3.32 -4.92
N TRP A 85 -12.14 2.81 -3.98
CA TRP A 85 -12.67 2.32 -2.71
C TRP A 85 -11.99 2.89 -1.46
N VAL A 86 -10.67 3.11 -1.49
CA VAL A 86 -9.94 3.54 -0.29
C VAL A 86 -10.13 5.03 -0.02
N PHE A 87 -9.78 5.88 -0.98
CA PHE A 87 -9.76 7.35 -0.79
C PHE A 87 -11.04 8.00 -1.31
N GLN A 88 -12.16 7.75 -0.62
CA GLN A 88 -13.48 8.27 -1.03
C GLN A 88 -13.70 9.76 -0.70
N ASN A 89 -12.89 10.36 0.18
CA ASN A 89 -13.03 11.73 0.70
C ASN A 89 -11.87 12.65 0.29
N VAL A 90 -11.63 12.79 -1.01
CA VAL A 90 -10.58 13.67 -1.54
C VAL A 90 -11.17 14.93 -2.15
N ALA A 91 -10.45 16.05 -2.04
CA ALA A 91 -10.92 17.39 -2.42
C ALA A 91 -11.41 17.43 -3.86
N ASP A 92 -10.69 16.72 -4.72
CA ASP A 92 -10.94 16.67 -6.14
C ASP A 92 -10.69 15.25 -6.67
N LYS A 93 -11.77 14.47 -6.76
CA LYS A 93 -11.74 13.08 -7.28
C LYS A 93 -11.30 13.02 -8.74
N GLN A 94 -11.48 14.09 -9.53
CA GLN A 94 -11.00 14.13 -10.92
C GLN A 94 -9.50 14.39 -10.97
N ALA A 95 -8.97 15.28 -10.13
CA ALA A 95 -7.52 15.52 -10.03
C ALA A 95 -6.74 14.28 -9.54
N ALA A 96 -7.35 13.44 -8.71
CA ALA A 96 -6.75 12.18 -8.26
C ALA A 96 -6.63 11.12 -9.39
N LYS A 97 -7.43 11.25 -10.47
CA LYS A 97 -7.40 10.37 -11.65
C LYS A 97 -6.42 10.83 -12.73
N THR A 98 -5.78 11.99 -12.55
CA THR A 98 -4.84 12.54 -13.53
C THR A 98 -3.63 11.61 -13.71
N GLN A 99 -3.19 11.45 -14.96
CA GLN A 99 -2.02 10.62 -15.34
C GLN A 99 -0.75 10.95 -14.52
N SER A 100 -0.54 12.21 -14.16
CA SER A 100 0.59 12.63 -13.30
C SER A 100 0.55 11.96 -11.91
N LYS A 101 -0.63 11.79 -11.31
CA LYS A 101 -0.78 11.13 -10.01
C LYS A 101 -0.59 9.62 -10.10
N PHE A 102 -0.91 9.00 -11.24
CA PHE A 102 -0.56 7.61 -11.52
C PHE A 102 0.95 7.40 -11.52
N TRP A 103 1.72 8.22 -12.25
CA TRP A 103 3.18 8.08 -12.26
C TRP A 103 3.82 8.34 -10.90
N LEU A 104 3.28 9.29 -10.13
CA LEU A 104 3.69 9.48 -8.74
C LEU A 104 3.38 8.23 -7.90
N PHE A 105 2.23 7.59 -8.10
CA PHE A 105 1.89 6.34 -7.43
C PHE A 105 2.87 5.20 -7.78
N VAL A 106 3.23 5.06 -9.07
CA VAL A 106 4.23 4.09 -9.55
C VAL A 106 5.59 4.35 -8.89
N LEU A 107 6.04 5.62 -8.86
CA LEU A 107 7.31 6.01 -8.23
C LEU A 107 7.33 5.66 -6.73
N LEU A 108 6.25 5.97 -6.00
CA LEU A 108 6.15 5.64 -4.57
C LEU A 108 6.12 4.14 -4.33
N GLY A 109 5.43 3.39 -5.20
CA GLY A 109 5.46 1.94 -5.21
C GLY A 109 6.87 1.39 -5.45
N PHE A 110 7.62 1.98 -6.38
CA PHE A 110 8.99 1.58 -6.69
C PHE A 110 9.93 1.82 -5.51
N ILE A 111 9.80 2.95 -4.81
CA ILE A 111 10.51 3.18 -3.54
C ILE A 111 10.14 2.10 -2.50
N GLY A 112 8.85 1.75 -2.40
CA GLY A 112 8.40 0.64 -1.57
C GLY A 112 9.06 -0.70 -1.93
N LEU A 113 9.22 -0.99 -3.22
CA LEU A 113 9.95 -2.17 -3.69
C LEU A 113 11.41 -2.14 -3.24
N LEU A 114 12.11 -1.01 -3.40
CA LEU A 114 13.51 -0.86 -2.94
C LEU A 114 13.64 -1.05 -1.41
N ILE A 115 12.68 -0.54 -0.63
CA ILE A 115 12.63 -0.77 0.82
C ILE A 115 12.48 -2.27 1.10
N SER A 116 11.58 -2.95 0.39
CA SER A 116 11.36 -4.38 0.58
C SER A 116 12.61 -5.21 0.26
N GLU A 117 13.21 -4.98 -0.91
CA GLU A 117 14.44 -5.66 -1.32
C GLU A 117 15.58 -5.37 -0.34
N GLY A 118 15.72 -4.11 0.11
CA GLY A 118 16.71 -3.73 1.12
C GLY A 118 16.55 -4.49 2.44
N ILE A 119 15.31 -4.66 2.90
CA ILE A 119 15.02 -5.47 4.11
C ILE A 119 15.38 -6.94 3.87
N PHE A 120 15.03 -7.51 2.70
CA PHE A 120 15.33 -8.90 2.39
C PHE A 120 16.83 -9.17 2.32
N TYR A 121 17.57 -8.42 1.50
CA TYR A 121 19.02 -8.59 1.39
C TYR A 121 19.75 -8.26 2.69
N GLY A 122 19.33 -7.19 3.39
CA GLY A 122 19.89 -6.84 4.69
C GLY A 122 19.69 -7.95 5.74
N SER A 123 18.48 -8.52 5.80
CA SER A 123 18.17 -9.65 6.70
C SER A 123 18.95 -10.90 6.31
N HIS A 124 19.10 -11.16 5.01
CA HIS A 124 19.89 -12.29 4.50
C HIS A 124 21.35 -12.19 4.95
N TYR A 125 22.02 -11.05 4.72
CA TYR A 125 23.41 -10.86 5.14
C TYR A 125 23.58 -10.94 6.65
N LEU A 126 22.63 -10.40 7.43
CA LEU A 126 22.65 -10.48 8.89
C LEU A 126 22.54 -11.93 9.40
N LEU A 127 21.59 -12.70 8.85
CA LEU A 127 21.35 -14.10 9.25
C LEU A 127 22.46 -15.03 8.78
N LEU A 128 23.12 -14.70 7.67
CA LEU A 128 24.27 -15.46 7.17
C LEU A 128 25.43 -15.46 8.16
N LEU A 129 25.60 -14.39 8.96
CA LEU A 129 26.58 -14.36 10.06
C LEU A 129 26.32 -15.45 11.12
N GLY A 130 25.07 -15.84 11.30
CA GLY A 130 24.64 -16.93 12.18
C GLY A 130 24.50 -18.29 11.49
N GLY A 131 24.95 -18.42 10.23
CA GLY A 131 24.87 -19.67 9.46
C GLY A 131 23.50 -19.99 8.84
N ILE A 132 22.54 -19.04 8.86
CA ILE A 132 21.19 -19.25 8.31
C ILE A 132 21.11 -18.61 6.92
N ASN A 133 20.82 -19.42 5.88
CA ASN A 133 20.64 -18.94 4.52
C ASN A 133 19.15 -18.94 4.11
N ILE A 134 18.55 -17.75 4.06
CA ILE A 134 17.14 -17.54 3.68
C ILE A 134 16.91 -17.40 2.16
N VAL A 135 17.96 -17.15 1.36
CA VAL A 135 17.89 -16.96 -0.10
C VAL A 135 18.19 -18.27 -0.84
N ASP A 136 18.53 -19.34 -0.12
CA ASP A 136 18.70 -20.65 -0.72
C ASP A 136 17.40 -21.13 -1.38
N GLY A 137 17.51 -21.58 -2.63
CA GLY A 137 16.38 -21.94 -3.50
C GLY A 137 15.58 -23.18 -3.05
N SER A 138 15.90 -23.70 -1.86
CA SER A 138 15.15 -24.70 -1.09
C SER A 138 13.92 -24.12 -0.39
N ASN A 139 13.87 -22.80 -0.17
CA ASN A 139 12.72 -22.09 0.42
C ASN A 139 11.69 -21.63 -0.62
N ALA A 140 12.05 -21.69 -1.91
CA ALA A 140 11.14 -21.38 -2.97
C ALA A 140 9.99 -22.40 -2.95
N PRO A 141 8.73 -21.97 -3.03
CA PRO A 141 7.58 -22.86 -3.05
C PRO A 141 7.47 -23.58 -4.41
N LYS A 142 8.49 -24.39 -4.73
CA LYS A 142 8.56 -25.24 -5.89
C LYS A 142 7.47 -26.30 -5.74
N GLY A 143 6.60 -26.40 -6.74
CA GLY A 143 5.56 -27.42 -6.74
C GLY A 143 4.24 -27.05 -6.05
N ILE A 144 3.98 -25.77 -5.71
CA ILE A 144 2.62 -25.34 -5.25
C ILE A 144 1.52 -25.85 -6.18
N PHE A 145 1.70 -25.71 -7.50
CA PHE A 145 0.69 -26.16 -8.48
C PHE A 145 0.65 -27.68 -8.66
N HIS A 146 1.62 -28.41 -8.10
CA HIS A 146 1.75 -29.86 -8.17
C HIS A 146 1.44 -30.53 -6.81
N GLY A 147 1.03 -29.75 -5.80
CA GLY A 147 0.69 -30.25 -4.47
C GLY A 147 1.87 -30.56 -3.55
N ASP A 148 3.08 -30.09 -3.87
CA ASP A 148 4.25 -30.23 -2.98
C ASP A 148 4.26 -29.10 -1.95
N TRP A 149 3.98 -29.47 -0.70
CA TRP A 149 3.95 -28.57 0.46
C TRP A 149 5.11 -28.81 1.43
N SER A 150 6.14 -29.57 1.02
CA SER A 150 7.29 -29.92 1.87
C SER A 150 8.03 -28.69 2.41
N PHE A 151 8.01 -27.58 1.67
CA PHE A 151 8.60 -26.30 2.09
C PHE A 151 8.01 -25.74 3.40
N LEU A 152 6.76 -26.07 3.76
CA LEU A 152 6.14 -25.62 5.03
C LEU A 152 6.82 -26.22 6.27
N SER A 153 7.57 -27.31 6.11
CA SER A 153 8.32 -27.93 7.21
C SER A 153 9.70 -27.29 7.44
N SER A 154 10.15 -26.43 6.51
CA SER A 154 11.47 -25.79 6.59
C SER A 154 11.46 -24.60 7.57
N LEU A 155 12.38 -24.59 8.54
CA LEU A 155 12.60 -23.44 9.41
C LEU A 155 13.01 -22.19 8.61
N ASN A 156 13.84 -22.37 7.58
CA ASN A 156 14.30 -21.28 6.73
C ASN A 156 13.14 -20.62 5.98
N PHE A 157 12.13 -21.40 5.57
CA PHE A 157 10.90 -20.88 4.99
C PHE A 157 10.13 -20.00 5.98
N TRP A 158 9.97 -20.43 7.24
CA TRP A 158 9.26 -19.62 8.24
C TRP A 158 9.99 -18.32 8.58
N ILE A 159 11.31 -18.34 8.66
CA ILE A 159 12.13 -17.13 8.85
C ILE A 159 11.94 -16.18 7.66
N TYR A 160 12.04 -16.70 6.43
CA TYR A 160 11.78 -15.92 5.21
C TYR A 160 10.36 -15.32 5.24
N PHE A 161 9.35 -16.11 5.61
CA PHE A 161 7.95 -15.68 5.67
C PHE A 161 7.73 -14.58 6.71
N VAL A 162 8.37 -14.66 7.87
CA VAL A 162 8.30 -13.59 8.88
C VAL A 162 8.92 -12.30 8.36
N ILE A 163 10.10 -12.37 7.72
CA ILE A 163 10.76 -11.22 7.10
C ILE A 163 9.86 -10.63 6.00
N PHE A 164 9.26 -11.47 5.17
CA PHE A 164 8.31 -11.08 4.14
C PHE A 164 7.12 -10.30 4.73
N CYS A 165 6.50 -10.82 5.79
CA CYS A 165 5.38 -10.16 6.44
C CYS A 165 5.76 -8.81 7.06
N LEU A 166 6.91 -8.74 7.75
CA LEU A 166 7.42 -7.50 8.35
C LEU A 166 7.74 -6.45 7.27
N SER A 167 8.46 -6.86 6.22
CA SER A 167 8.79 -6.01 5.07
C SER A 167 7.52 -5.46 4.41
N THR A 168 6.55 -6.34 4.13
CA THR A 168 5.27 -5.96 3.54
C THR A 168 4.53 -4.95 4.42
N LEU A 169 4.50 -5.15 5.73
CA LEU A 169 3.85 -4.21 6.66
C LEU A 169 4.52 -2.83 6.62
N ILE A 170 5.85 -2.79 6.65
CA ILE A 170 6.62 -1.54 6.57
C ILE A 170 6.32 -0.81 5.25
N VAL A 171 6.32 -1.54 4.13
CA VAL A 171 6.02 -0.99 2.80
C VAL A 171 4.57 -0.53 2.69
N LEU A 172 3.62 -1.22 3.32
CA LEU A 172 2.22 -0.77 3.37
C LEU A 172 2.07 0.53 4.16
N VAL A 173 2.76 0.66 5.29
CA VAL A 173 2.78 1.91 6.07
C VAL A 173 3.40 3.05 5.24
N TRP A 174 4.54 2.81 4.60
CA TRP A 174 5.18 3.77 3.70
C TRP A 174 4.23 4.21 2.57
N ASN A 175 3.60 3.25 1.91
CA ASN A 175 2.67 3.49 0.81
C ASN A 175 1.46 4.31 1.28
N TYR A 176 0.87 3.98 2.43
CA TYR A 176 -0.26 4.73 2.97
C TYR A 176 0.12 6.18 3.26
N LEU A 177 1.20 6.38 4.03
CA LEU A 177 1.62 7.72 4.46
C LEU A 177 2.02 8.61 3.27
N SER A 178 2.81 8.08 2.34
CA SER A 178 3.24 8.82 1.16
C SER A 178 2.08 9.20 0.24
N ARG A 179 1.15 8.26 -0.03
CA ARG A 179 -0.01 8.51 -0.89
C ARG A 179 -0.99 9.50 -0.27
N LYS A 180 -1.23 9.39 1.04
CA LYS A 180 -2.06 10.36 1.76
C LYS A 180 -1.46 11.76 1.73
N LYS A 181 -0.14 11.86 1.91
CA LYS A 181 0.56 13.15 1.92
C LYS A 181 0.66 13.81 0.54
N TRP A 182 0.88 13.03 -0.52
CA TRP A 182 1.25 13.58 -1.83
C TRP A 182 0.20 13.42 -2.93
N ILE A 183 -0.68 12.42 -2.83
CA ILE A 183 -1.67 12.11 -3.89
C ILE A 183 -3.07 12.54 -3.43
N PHE A 184 -3.49 12.11 -2.25
CA PHE A 184 -4.87 12.24 -1.78
C PHE A 184 -5.00 13.31 -0.69
N ILE A 185 -4.80 14.57 -1.08
CA ILE A 185 -4.93 15.72 -0.18
C ILE A 185 -6.43 15.93 0.14
N ALA A 186 -6.77 15.92 1.42
CA ALA A 186 -8.12 16.21 1.89
C ALA A 186 -8.48 17.68 1.61
N PRO A 187 -9.74 18.01 1.27
CA PRO A 187 -10.15 19.39 1.05
C PRO A 187 -9.93 20.20 2.32
N LYS A 188 -9.31 21.38 2.18
CA LYS A 188 -9.21 22.31 3.30
C LYS A 188 -10.64 22.74 3.67
N ALA A 189 -10.97 22.63 4.95
CA ALA A 189 -12.29 22.98 5.49
C ALA A 189 -12.75 24.42 5.20
N GLU A 190 -11.86 25.30 4.73
CA GLU A 190 -12.17 26.66 4.27
C GLU A 190 -13.07 26.64 3.02
N GLU A 191 -12.89 25.67 2.12
CA GLU A 191 -13.59 25.61 0.83
C GLU A 191 -15.04 25.16 0.99
N SER A 192 -15.32 24.27 1.95
CA SER A 192 -16.68 23.91 2.36
C SER A 192 -17.42 25.10 3.00
N SER A 193 -16.75 25.89 3.84
CA SER A 193 -17.40 27.08 4.45
C SER A 193 -17.67 28.18 3.43
N ASN A 194 -16.75 28.40 2.48
CA ASN A 194 -16.95 29.39 1.42
C ASN A 194 -18.07 29.00 0.45
N LYS A 195 -18.26 27.70 0.20
CA LYS A 195 -19.36 27.20 -0.62
C LYS A 195 -20.70 27.38 0.09
N GLU A 196 -20.77 27.03 1.38
CA GLU A 196 -21.96 27.23 2.21
C GLU A 196 -22.34 28.71 2.36
N ILE A 197 -21.35 29.61 2.47
CA ILE A 197 -21.55 31.06 2.49
C ILE A 197 -22.10 31.56 1.15
N LYS A 198 -21.51 31.13 0.02
CA LYS A 198 -22.00 31.51 -1.32
C LYS A 198 -23.43 31.02 -1.60
N ASP A 199 -23.75 29.79 -1.18
CA ASP A 199 -25.08 29.21 -1.36
C ASP A 199 -26.14 29.91 -0.48
N ASN A 200 -25.76 30.45 0.67
CA ASN A 200 -26.64 31.26 1.52
C ASN A 200 -26.80 32.72 1.06
N ILE A 201 -25.84 33.27 0.30
CA ILE A 201 -25.93 34.62 -0.26
C ILE A 201 -26.85 34.66 -1.50
N ASN A 202 -26.95 33.55 -2.23
CA ASN A 202 -27.75 33.44 -3.46
C ASN A 202 -29.19 32.92 -3.22
N LYS A 203 -29.63 32.82 -1.97
CA LYS A 203 -30.97 32.39 -1.57
C LYS A 203 -31.75 33.56 -0.97
#